data_AF-A0A831UCH9-F1
#
_entry.id   AF-A0A831UCH9-F1
#
_cell.length_a   1.000
_cell.length_b   1.000
_cell.length_c   1.000
_cell.angle_alpha   90.00
_cell.angle_beta   90.00
_cell.angle_gamma   90.00
#
_symmetry.space_group_name_H-M   'P 1'
#
loop_
_entity.id
_entity.type
_entity.pdbx_description
1 polymer ?
#
loop_
_entity_poly.entity_id
_entity_poly.type
_entity_poly.pdbx_seq_one_letter_code
_entity_poly.pdbx_strand_id
1 'polypeptide(L)'
;MKPIPPNRRWNGGSNGASQPPASNNPNPFEAIVICELNLSSDEDFDAFEPLEEDFCEVIIAPLAIPARYRATCRACLQPIRVGDAIVRHAQAGCWVHQACYDHPLRSTARPLIVAQYDGYCRICHGGIRAGELITRVQGRGWVHAHCVED
;
A
#
# COMPACT_ATOMS: atom_id res chain seq x y z
N MET A 1 8.01 -29.16 -41.21
CA MET A 1 7.67 -28.38 -40.00
C MET A 1 6.44 -27.55 -40.30
N LYS A 2 5.37 -27.66 -39.51
CA LYS A 2 4.13 -26.88 -39.73
C LYS A 2 4.26 -25.53 -39.01
N PRO A 3 3.88 -24.40 -39.64
CA PRO A 3 3.98 -23.09 -39.01
C PRO A 3 2.98 -22.97 -37.85
N ILE A 4 3.39 -22.27 -36.80
CA ILE A 4 2.56 -21.98 -35.63
C ILE A 4 1.49 -20.96 -36.06
N PRO A 5 0.19 -21.20 -35.79
CA PRO A 5 -0.86 -20.28 -36.18
C PRO A 5 -0.81 -18.98 -35.36
N PRO A 6 -1.04 -17.82 -35.98
CA PRO A 6 -1.02 -16.53 -35.28
C PRO A 6 -2.17 -16.42 -34.27
N ASN A 7 -1.85 -15.82 -33.12
CA ASN A 7 -2.76 -15.63 -32.00
C ASN A 7 -3.92 -14.69 -32.36
N ARG A 8 -5.15 -15.22 -32.43
CA ARG A 8 -6.38 -14.47 -32.75
C ARG A 8 -6.71 -13.33 -31.78
N ARG A 9 -6.02 -13.24 -30.63
CA ARG A 9 -6.25 -12.19 -29.63
C ARG A 9 -5.83 -10.78 -30.08
N TRP A 10 -5.02 -10.66 -31.13
CA TRP A 10 -4.46 -9.37 -31.57
C TRP A 10 -5.19 -8.73 -32.77
N ASN A 11 -6.05 -9.46 -33.50
CA ASN A 11 -6.68 -8.98 -34.74
C ASN A 11 -8.15 -8.56 -34.61
N GLY A 12 -8.67 -8.43 -33.39
CA GLY A 12 -10.05 -8.02 -33.15
C GLY A 12 -10.17 -6.57 -32.73
N GLY A 13 -10.37 -5.65 -33.68
CA GLY A 13 -11.10 -4.41 -33.41
C GLY A 13 -10.28 -3.13 -33.36
N SER A 14 -9.84 -2.67 -34.53
CA SER A 14 -9.81 -1.25 -34.86
C SER A 14 -11.26 -0.73 -34.91
N ASN A 15 -11.78 -0.25 -33.78
CA ASN A 15 -12.84 0.77 -33.65
C ASN A 15 -13.09 1.05 -32.16
N GLY A 16 -12.56 2.18 -31.68
CA GLY A 16 -12.67 2.62 -30.29
C GLY A 16 -11.33 3.15 -29.78
N ALA A 17 -10.88 4.28 -30.32
CA ALA A 17 -9.78 5.03 -29.73
C ALA A 17 -10.25 5.65 -28.40
N SER A 18 -10.34 4.83 -27.36
CA SER A 18 -10.26 5.33 -25.99
C SER A 18 -8.78 5.61 -25.75
N GLN A 19 -8.41 6.89 -25.82
CA GLN A 19 -7.17 7.39 -25.20
C GLN A 19 -7.02 6.70 -23.84
N PRO A 20 -5.82 6.22 -23.46
CA PRO A 20 -5.58 5.96 -22.04
C PRO A 20 -5.92 7.26 -21.31
N PRO A 21 -6.72 7.22 -20.22
CA PRO A 21 -6.93 8.44 -19.45
C PRO A 21 -5.54 8.99 -19.14
N ALA A 22 -5.34 10.27 -19.48
CA ALA A 22 -4.15 11.00 -19.11
C ALA A 22 -3.84 10.62 -17.67
N SER A 23 -2.66 10.03 -17.47
CA SER A 23 -2.15 9.69 -16.16
C SER A 23 -1.98 11.00 -15.41
N ASN A 24 -3.08 11.51 -14.84
CA ASN A 24 -3.07 12.40 -13.69
C ASN A 24 -2.56 11.54 -12.55
N ASN A 25 -1.30 11.16 -12.63
CA ASN A 25 -0.51 10.77 -11.49
C ASN A 25 -0.23 12.11 -10.82
N PRO A 26 -0.98 12.51 -9.77
CA PRO A 26 -0.50 13.60 -8.94
C PRO A 26 0.92 13.20 -8.55
N ASN A 27 1.87 14.06 -8.87
CA ASN A 27 3.26 13.91 -8.52
C ASN A 27 3.30 13.42 -7.05
N PRO A 28 3.91 12.27 -6.71
CA PRO A 28 3.76 11.65 -5.38
C PRO A 28 4.42 12.42 -4.23
N PHE A 29 4.82 13.67 -4.48
CA PHE A 29 5.42 14.59 -3.53
C PHE A 29 4.59 15.89 -3.49
N GLU A 30 3.36 15.83 -3.00
CA GLU A 30 2.76 17.04 -2.41
C GLU A 30 3.23 17.10 -0.96
N ALA A 31 4.41 17.69 -0.79
CA ALA A 31 4.95 18.03 0.51
C ALA A 31 4.07 19.12 1.12
N ILE A 32 3.42 18.82 2.24
CA ILE A 32 2.83 19.87 3.09
C ILE A 32 4.00 20.49 3.84
N VAL A 33 4.38 21.71 3.43
CA VAL A 33 5.36 22.52 4.13
C VAL A 33 4.68 23.09 5.37
N ILE A 34 4.97 22.53 6.54
CA ILE A 34 4.60 23.14 7.81
C ILE A 34 5.80 24.02 8.22
N CYS A 35 5.79 25.28 7.82
CA CYS A 35 6.70 26.27 8.40
C CYS A 35 6.11 26.67 9.76
N GLU A 36 6.67 26.19 10.87
CA GLU A 36 6.47 26.86 12.15
C GLU A 36 7.25 28.18 12.10
N LEU A 37 6.52 29.25 11.82
CA LEU A 37 7.03 30.62 11.88
C LEU A 37 7.30 30.95 13.36
N ASN A 38 8.54 30.77 13.80
CA ASN A 38 9.05 31.41 15.01
C ASN A 38 9.12 32.92 14.78
N LEU A 39 8.01 33.64 14.98
CA LEU A 39 8.05 35.07 15.23
C LEU A 39 8.48 35.30 16.68
N SER A 40 9.79 35.31 16.93
CA SER A 40 10.33 36.00 18.11
C SER A 40 10.61 37.44 17.73
N SER A 41 9.64 38.30 18.00
CA SER A 41 9.88 39.74 18.11
C SER A 41 10.58 39.97 19.44
N ASP A 42 11.88 40.29 19.42
CA ASP A 42 12.53 41.10 20.46
C ASP A 42 13.82 41.71 19.88
N GLU A 43 14.02 42.97 20.23
CA GLU A 43 14.96 43.93 19.65
C GLU A 43 16.36 43.86 20.26
N ASP A 44 17.34 44.41 19.52
CA ASP A 44 18.73 44.75 19.88
C ASP A 44 19.75 43.61 20.16
N PHE A 45 20.86 43.59 19.41
CA PHE A 45 22.25 43.79 19.92
C PHE A 45 23.34 43.35 18.90
N ASP A 46 24.36 44.20 18.70
CA ASP A 46 25.57 43.97 17.89
C ASP A 46 26.39 42.74 18.34
N ALA A 47 26.45 41.69 17.52
CA ALA A 47 27.59 40.77 17.41
C ALA A 47 27.38 39.85 16.19
N PHE A 48 28.23 40.00 15.17
CA PHE A 48 28.28 39.09 14.03
C PHE A 48 28.96 37.78 14.47
N GLU A 49 28.22 36.91 15.15
CA GLU A 49 28.55 35.49 15.25
C GLU A 49 28.10 34.78 13.96
N PRO A 50 28.88 33.83 13.42
CA PRO A 50 28.49 33.09 12.23
C PRO A 50 27.21 32.32 12.57
N LEU A 51 26.10 32.71 11.92
CA LEU A 51 24.83 32.01 11.99
C LEU A 51 25.10 30.51 11.80
N GLU A 52 24.94 29.73 12.88
CA GLU A 52 24.82 28.29 12.77
C GLU A 52 23.71 28.04 11.76
N GLU A 53 24.06 27.44 10.62
CA GLU A 53 23.11 27.19 9.54
C GLU A 53 21.96 26.41 10.14
N ASP A 54 20.82 27.08 10.27
CA ASP A 54 19.58 26.56 10.82
C ASP A 54 19.08 25.49 9.85
N PHE A 55 19.61 24.27 9.98
CA PHE A 55 19.21 23.13 9.16
C PHE A 55 17.78 22.78 9.54
N CYS A 56 16.81 23.39 8.88
CA CYS A 56 15.42 22.97 8.93
C CYS A 56 15.37 21.51 8.46
N GLU A 57 15.28 20.57 9.41
CA GLU A 57 15.11 19.15 9.11
C GLU A 57 13.73 18.98 8.48
N VAL A 58 13.69 18.82 7.16
CA VAL A 58 12.45 18.62 6.41
C VAL A 58 11.90 17.23 6.73
N ILE A 59 11.02 17.13 7.71
CA ILE A 59 10.31 15.89 8.04
C ILE A 59 9.26 15.63 6.97
N ILE A 60 9.60 14.84 5.95
CA ILE A 60 8.63 14.37 4.95
C ILE A 60 7.76 13.29 5.61
N ALA A 61 6.62 13.70 6.17
CA ALA A 61 5.63 12.77 6.68
C ALA A 61 5.09 11.91 5.53
N PRO A 62 4.89 10.60 5.74
CA PRO A 62 4.36 9.73 4.70
C PRO A 62 2.91 10.11 4.37
N LEU A 63 2.62 10.40 3.10
CA LEU A 63 1.27 10.71 2.68
C LEU A 63 0.37 9.47 2.82
N ALA A 64 -0.65 9.59 3.68
CA ALA A 64 -1.69 8.58 3.80
C ALA A 64 -2.76 8.80 2.72
N ILE A 65 -3.12 7.73 2.02
CA ILE A 65 -4.20 7.72 1.03
C ILE A 65 -5.27 6.70 1.43
N PRO A 66 -6.54 6.88 1.03
CA PRO A 66 -7.55 5.84 1.22
C PRO A 66 -7.25 4.65 0.30
N ALA A 67 -7.29 3.44 0.87
CA ALA A 67 -7.08 2.21 0.13
C ALA A 67 -8.17 2.00 -0.93
N ARG A 68 -7.76 1.74 -2.17
CA ARG A 68 -8.66 1.49 -3.31
C ARG A 68 -8.84 0.00 -3.61
N TYR A 69 -8.19 -0.85 -2.83
CA TYR A 69 -8.16 -2.30 -3.01
C TYR A 69 -8.01 -3.00 -1.66
N ARG A 70 -8.29 -4.32 -1.65
CA ARG A 70 -8.10 -5.17 -0.48
C ARG A 70 -6.70 -5.76 -0.50
N ALA A 71 -6.00 -5.71 0.63
CA ALA A 71 -4.66 -6.27 0.79
C ALA A 71 -4.42 -6.73 2.23
N THR A 72 -3.18 -7.08 2.56
CA THR A 72 -2.76 -7.36 3.94
C THR A 72 -1.69 -6.37 4.34
N CYS A 73 -1.85 -5.73 5.50
CA CYS A 73 -0.81 -4.89 6.06
C CYS A 73 0.39 -5.75 6.50
N ARG A 74 1.60 -5.47 6.00
CA ARG A 74 2.79 -6.26 6.33
C ARG A 74 3.33 -6.03 7.75
N ALA A 75 2.87 -5.00 8.45
CA ALA A 75 3.27 -4.70 9.82
C ALA A 75 2.37 -5.42 10.85
N CYS A 76 1.04 -5.27 10.73
CA CYS A 76 0.10 -5.88 11.68
C CYS A 76 -0.58 -7.16 11.20
N LEU A 77 -0.42 -7.54 9.92
CA LEU A 77 -1.01 -8.72 9.28
C LEU A 77 -2.53 -8.73 9.20
N GLN A 78 -3.17 -7.65 9.63
CA GLN A 78 -4.60 -7.46 9.47
C GLN A 78 -4.91 -7.07 8.02
N PRO A 79 -6.11 -7.41 7.53
CA PRO A 79 -6.55 -7.04 6.19
C PRO A 79 -6.69 -5.52 6.08
N ILE A 80 -6.16 -4.98 4.98
CA ILE A 80 -6.47 -3.63 4.47
C ILE A 80 -7.79 -3.73 3.70
N ARG A 81 -8.78 -2.96 4.10
CA ARG A 81 -10.09 -2.81 3.45
C ARG A 81 -10.10 -1.56 2.58
N VAL A 82 -11.03 -1.52 1.63
CA VAL A 82 -11.26 -0.31 0.81
C VAL A 82 -11.71 0.83 1.73
N GLY A 83 -11.05 1.98 1.62
CA GLY A 83 -11.28 3.15 2.48
C GLY A 83 -10.30 3.29 3.64
N ASP A 84 -9.56 2.23 4.03
CA ASP A 84 -8.59 2.32 5.12
C ASP A 84 -7.45 3.29 4.76
N ALA A 85 -6.98 4.08 5.73
CA ALA A 85 -5.83 4.95 5.53
C ALA A 85 -4.55 4.12 5.42
N ILE A 86 -3.93 4.15 4.25
CA ILE A 86 -2.72 3.39 3.95
C ILE A 86 -1.57 4.29 3.51
N VAL A 87 -0.37 3.86 3.82
CA VAL A 87 0.89 4.54 3.52
C VAL A 87 1.83 3.55 2.84
N ARG A 88 2.67 4.04 1.92
CA ARG A 88 3.73 3.24 1.32
C ARG A 88 4.96 3.27 2.23
N HIS A 89 5.34 2.12 2.78
CA HIS A 89 6.51 2.00 3.66
C HIS A 89 7.80 2.31 2.88
N ALA A 90 8.59 3.28 3.35
CA ALA A 90 9.72 3.83 2.60
C ALA A 90 10.76 2.76 2.20
N GLN A 91 11.17 1.92 3.16
CA GLN A 91 12.25 0.94 2.92
C GLN A 91 11.81 -0.30 2.11
N ALA A 92 10.56 -0.76 2.28
CA ALA A 92 10.10 -2.04 1.70
C ALA A 92 9.18 -1.88 0.48
N GLY A 93 8.74 -0.66 0.19
CA GLY A 93 7.86 -0.36 -0.95
C GLY A 93 6.47 -0.99 -0.90
N CYS A 94 6.08 -1.59 0.24
CA CYS A 94 4.78 -2.20 0.47
C CYS A 94 3.79 -1.25 1.13
N TRP A 95 2.50 -1.54 0.98
CA TRP A 95 1.44 -0.78 1.62
C TRP A 95 1.13 -1.32 3.02
N VAL A 96 1.03 -0.41 3.99
CA VAL A 96 0.70 -0.67 5.39
C VAL A 96 -0.37 0.34 5.84
N HIS A 97 -1.09 0.04 6.93
CA HIS A 97 -1.95 1.06 7.54
C HIS A 97 -1.12 2.27 7.98
N GLN A 98 -1.70 3.46 7.98
CA GLN A 98 -1.03 4.67 8.47
C GLN A 98 -0.50 4.49 9.90
N ALA A 99 -1.30 3.93 10.80
CA ALA A 99 -0.90 3.61 12.17
C ALA A 99 0.18 2.52 12.26
N CYS A 100 0.44 1.80 11.17
CA CYS A 100 1.42 0.72 11.11
C CYS A 100 2.73 1.13 10.41
N TYR A 101 2.94 2.42 10.13
CA TYR A 101 4.09 2.89 9.37
C TYR A 101 5.43 2.61 10.06
N ASP A 102 5.55 2.93 11.35
CA ASP A 102 6.79 2.76 12.12
C ASP A 102 6.95 1.36 12.72
N HIS A 103 5.99 0.47 12.47
CA HIS A 103 6.05 -0.89 13.00
C HIS A 103 6.96 -1.78 12.14
N PRO A 104 7.78 -2.65 12.78
CA PRO A 104 8.63 -3.56 12.06
C PRO A 104 7.80 -4.48 11.17
N LEU A 105 8.23 -4.61 9.90
CA LEU A 105 7.56 -5.47 8.96
C LEU A 105 7.76 -6.93 9.33
N ARG A 106 6.65 -7.68 9.37
CA ARG A 106 6.67 -9.11 9.64
C ARG A 106 6.98 -9.82 8.33
N SER A 107 8.21 -10.33 8.21
CA SER A 107 8.72 -10.97 6.98
C SER A 107 8.18 -12.38 6.73
N THR A 108 7.58 -13.03 7.74
CA THR A 108 7.30 -14.48 7.71
C THR A 108 5.86 -14.88 8.01
N ALA A 109 5.01 -13.94 8.40
CA ALA A 109 3.67 -14.30 8.81
C ALA A 109 2.72 -14.42 7.60
N ARG A 110 1.92 -15.48 7.61
CA ARG A 110 0.97 -15.80 6.54
C ARG A 110 -0.01 -14.64 6.42
N PRO A 111 -0.03 -13.91 5.30
CA PRO A 111 -0.88 -12.74 5.18
C PRO A 111 -2.35 -13.16 5.24
N LEU A 112 -3.15 -12.46 6.05
CA LEU A 112 -4.59 -12.58 6.07
C LEU A 112 -5.18 -11.62 5.05
N ILE A 113 -5.85 -12.16 4.03
CA ILE A 113 -6.60 -11.36 3.06
C ILE A 113 -8.08 -11.63 3.24
N VAL A 114 -8.91 -10.70 2.74
CA VAL A 114 -10.35 -10.94 2.61
C VAL A 114 -10.62 -11.66 1.29
N ALA A 115 -11.39 -12.76 1.34
CA ALA A 115 -11.84 -13.50 0.17
C ALA A 115 -12.63 -12.58 -0.77
N GLN A 116 -12.20 -12.50 -2.03
CA GLN A 116 -12.92 -11.73 -3.05
C GLN A 116 -14.06 -12.53 -3.67
N TYR A 117 -13.95 -13.86 -3.64
CA TYR A 117 -14.89 -14.79 -4.24
C TYR A 117 -15.17 -15.93 -3.28
N ASP A 118 -16.32 -16.57 -3.48
CA ASP A 118 -16.63 -17.82 -2.83
C ASP A 118 -15.64 -18.91 -3.27
N GLY A 119 -15.36 -19.84 -2.38
CA GLY A 119 -14.39 -20.88 -2.60
C GLY A 119 -14.53 -22.01 -1.59
N TYR A 120 -13.44 -22.73 -1.40
CA TYR A 120 -13.42 -23.92 -0.56
C TYR A 120 -12.15 -23.97 0.27
N CYS A 121 -12.31 -24.18 1.57
CA CYS A 121 -11.21 -24.31 2.49
C CYS A 121 -10.59 -25.70 2.39
N ARG A 122 -9.28 -25.74 2.11
CA ARG A 122 -8.51 -26.98 1.93
C ARG A 122 -8.14 -27.70 3.23
N ILE A 123 -8.57 -27.20 4.39
CA ILE A 123 -8.35 -27.83 5.72
C ILE A 123 -9.66 -28.36 6.28
N CYS A 124 -10.64 -27.48 6.52
CA CYS A 124 -11.92 -27.89 7.11
C CYS A 124 -12.92 -28.44 6.08
N HIS A 125 -12.60 -28.37 4.79
CA HIS A 125 -13.49 -28.82 3.73
C HIS A 125 -14.83 -28.07 3.66
N GLY A 126 -14.94 -26.91 4.33
CA GLY A 126 -16.09 -26.01 4.29
C GLY A 126 -16.00 -24.98 3.17
N GLY A 127 -17.14 -24.37 2.83
CA GLY A 127 -17.19 -23.25 1.89
C GLY A 127 -16.56 -22.00 2.49
N ILE A 128 -15.74 -21.31 1.68
CA ILE A 128 -15.28 -19.94 1.95
C ILE A 128 -16.26 -19.00 1.27
N ARG A 129 -16.74 -17.97 1.96
CA ARG A 129 -17.58 -16.91 1.37
C ARG A 129 -16.78 -15.66 1.06
N ALA A 130 -17.16 -14.94 0.02
CA ALA A 130 -16.65 -13.59 -0.23
C ALA A 130 -16.86 -12.71 1.02
N GLY A 131 -15.80 -12.03 1.45
CA GLY A 131 -15.80 -11.23 2.69
C GLY A 131 -15.15 -11.92 3.90
N GLU A 132 -14.95 -13.24 3.85
CA GLU A 132 -14.29 -13.97 4.95
C GLU A 132 -12.76 -13.81 4.93
N LEU A 133 -12.13 -13.98 6.11
CA LEU A 133 -10.68 -13.94 6.23
C LEU A 133 -10.08 -15.28 5.80
N ILE A 134 -9.17 -15.21 4.84
CA ILE A 134 -8.46 -16.35 4.29
C ILE A 134 -6.96 -16.12 4.31
N THR A 135 -6.22 -17.21 4.30
CA THR A 135 -4.78 -17.19 4.12
C THR A 135 -4.34 -18.28 3.15
N ARG A 136 -3.17 -18.10 2.57
CA ARG A 136 -2.58 -19.08 1.66
C ARG A 136 -1.55 -19.92 2.41
N VAL A 137 -1.81 -21.21 2.50
CA VAL A 137 -0.85 -22.19 3.04
C VAL A 137 -0.07 -22.80 1.89
N GLN A 138 1.26 -22.74 1.98
CA GLN A 138 2.14 -23.39 0.99
C GLN A 138 1.79 -24.88 0.89
N GLY A 139 1.64 -25.39 -0.33
CA GLY A 139 1.28 -26.79 -0.59
C GLY A 139 -0.21 -27.15 -0.41
N ARG A 140 -1.03 -26.33 0.28
CA ARG A 140 -2.47 -26.60 0.47
C ARG A 140 -3.40 -25.63 -0.27
N GLY A 141 -2.96 -24.40 -0.54
CA GLY A 141 -3.77 -23.38 -1.22
C GLY A 141 -4.50 -22.44 -0.25
N TRP A 142 -5.68 -21.97 -0.63
CA TRP A 142 -6.51 -21.07 0.17
C TRP A 142 -7.27 -21.82 1.27
N VAL A 143 -7.23 -21.26 2.48
CA VAL A 143 -7.89 -21.80 3.67
C VAL A 143 -8.41 -20.63 4.50
N HIS A 144 -9.43 -20.86 5.33
CA HIS A 144 -9.88 -19.85 6.30
C HIS A 144 -8.73 -19.50 7.27
N ALA A 145 -8.69 -18.24 7.71
CA ALA A 145 -7.73 -17.77 8.71
C ALA A 145 -7.75 -18.63 9.98
N HIS A 146 -8.94 -18.90 10.52
CA HIS A 146 -9.12 -19.73 11.72
C HIS A 146 -8.77 -21.21 11.54
N CYS A 147 -8.63 -21.72 10.30
CA CYS A 147 -8.29 -23.13 10.07
C CYS A 147 -6.77 -23.37 10.13
N VAL A 148 -5.99 -22.31 10.30
CA VAL A 148 -4.53 -22.35 10.36
C VAL A 148 -4.03 -22.11 11.78
N GLU A 149 -4.90 -21.61 12.66
CA GLU A 149 -4.65 -21.45 14.09
C GLU A 149 -4.92 -22.78 14.81
N ASP A 150 -4.07 -23.78 14.57
CA ASP A 150 -3.94 -25.03 15.34
C ASP A 150 -2.46 -25.32 15.59
#